data_AF-A0A061JRM7-F1
#
_entry.id   AF-A0A061JRM7-F1
#
_cell.length_a   1.000
_cell.length_b   1.000
_cell.length_c   1.000
_cell.angle_alpha   90.00
_cell.angle_beta   90.00
_cell.angle_gamma   90.00
#
_symmetry.space_group_name_H-M   'P 1'
#
loop_
_entity.id
_entity.type
_entity.pdbx_description
1 polymer ?
#
loop_
_entity_poly.entity_id
_entity_poly.type
_entity_poly.pdbx_seq_one_letter_code
_entity_poly.pdbx_strand_id
1 'polypeptide(L)'
;PKGGERAGRLVYPGNYNKAAELDAHLLPKVKRTYGEESDEYSYVKQLRDWCASVGMLRSEIKLRSEYLKRECLSYWGLFDEARLAAIHDEFLRVGEKMTLDAYDIQSISEKLLAEKICASMQAATRTATYAYEWMNGKTFDFNKSAVQDHRARLRQIGIDIKLPYDTTKSGVVFITNCREVNVSHDVQIPSFYRHAVVPRHLQLVAA
;
A
#
# COMPACT_ATOMS: atom_id res chain seq x y z
N PRO A 1 -5.23 1.53 3.19
CA PRO A 1 -5.73 0.23 3.72
C PRO A 1 -5.10 -0.08 5.09
N LYS A 2 -5.89 -0.19 6.15
CA LYS A 2 -5.43 -0.75 7.43
C LYS A 2 -5.32 -2.27 7.28
N GLY A 3 -4.24 -2.71 6.63
CA GLY A 3 -3.97 -4.12 6.37
C GLY A 3 -3.44 -4.80 7.63
N GLY A 4 -4.32 -5.43 8.40
CA GLY A 4 -3.94 -6.22 9.58
C GLY A 4 -4.85 -7.41 9.90
N GLU A 5 -5.97 -7.60 9.18
CA GLU A 5 -7.03 -8.49 9.65
C GLU A 5 -6.86 -9.99 9.30
N ARG A 6 -5.78 -10.38 8.61
CA ARG A 6 -5.47 -11.80 8.34
C ARG A 6 -4.04 -12.22 8.70
N ALA A 7 -3.43 -11.52 9.64
CA ALA A 7 -2.22 -11.99 10.29
C ALA A 7 -2.58 -12.98 11.41
N GLY A 8 -1.93 -14.15 11.43
CA GLY A 8 -2.22 -15.21 12.40
C GLY A 8 -2.23 -14.69 13.84
N ARG A 9 -3.13 -15.22 14.69
CA ARG A 9 -3.43 -14.79 16.08
C ARG A 9 -2.22 -14.44 16.97
N LEU A 10 -1.03 -14.95 16.63
CA LEU A 10 0.18 -14.88 17.42
C LEU A 10 1.27 -13.97 16.83
N VAL A 11 1.22 -13.69 15.52
CA VAL A 11 2.25 -12.94 14.78
C VAL A 11 1.55 -11.92 13.88
N TYR A 12 1.71 -10.64 14.19
CA TYR A 12 1.03 -9.54 13.51
C TYR A 12 2.03 -8.64 12.78
N PRO A 13 2.32 -8.91 11.50
CA PRO A 13 2.98 -7.96 10.64
C PRO A 13 2.14 -6.69 10.43
N GLY A 14 2.83 -5.57 10.24
CA GLY A 14 2.24 -4.29 9.87
C GLY A 14 3.26 -3.43 9.14
N ASN A 15 2.81 -2.80 8.05
CA ASN A 15 3.59 -1.81 7.30
C ASN A 15 2.89 -0.47 7.39
N TYR A 16 3.63 0.60 7.62
CA TYR A 16 3.05 1.95 7.64
C TYR A 16 4.03 3.01 7.14
N ASN A 17 3.49 4.06 6.54
CA ASN A 17 4.25 5.25 6.16
C ASN A 17 4.69 5.97 7.44
N LYS A 18 6.01 6.05 7.65
CA LYS A 18 6.54 6.56 8.92
C LYS A 18 6.29 8.07 9.09
N ALA A 19 6.35 8.84 8.02
CA ALA A 19 6.07 10.27 8.08
C ALA A 19 4.62 10.57 8.47
N ALA A 20 3.66 9.86 7.87
CA ALA A 20 2.24 10.01 8.19
C ALA A 20 1.92 9.62 9.65
N GLU A 21 2.60 8.61 10.19
CA GLU A 21 2.47 8.21 11.60
C GLU A 21 3.02 9.29 12.55
N LEU A 22 4.18 9.85 12.24
CA LEU A 22 4.79 10.95 13.01
C LEU A 22 3.88 12.19 13.03
N ASP A 23 3.30 12.55 11.88
CA ASP A 23 2.34 13.65 11.76
C ASP A 23 1.07 13.44 12.58
N ALA A 24 0.51 12.22 12.56
CA ALA A 24 -0.74 11.94 13.25
C ALA A 24 -0.60 11.81 14.77
N HIS A 25 0.55 11.36 15.26
CA HIS A 25 0.69 10.93 16.66
C HIS A 25 1.81 11.63 17.43
N LEU A 26 3.04 11.67 16.89
CA LEU A 26 4.18 12.16 17.66
C LEU A 26 4.27 13.68 17.65
N LEU A 27 4.15 14.33 16.49
CA LEU A 27 4.26 15.78 16.34
C LEU A 27 3.24 16.55 17.21
N PRO A 28 1.94 16.20 17.22
CA PRO A 28 0.96 16.89 18.06
C PRO A 28 1.25 16.71 19.56
N LYS A 29 1.81 15.55 19.95
CA LYS A 29 2.18 15.28 21.34
C LYS A 29 3.37 16.14 21.75
N VAL A 30 4.45 16.15 20.96
CA VAL A 30 5.65 16.93 21.25
C VAL A 30 5.36 18.42 21.24
N LYS A 31 4.57 18.91 20.27
CA LYS A 31 4.12 20.31 20.22
C LYS A 31 3.43 20.74 21.51
N ARG A 32 2.54 19.88 22.05
CA ARG A 32 1.80 20.17 23.28
C ARG A 32 2.67 20.13 24.52
N THR A 33 3.66 19.24 24.56
CA THR A 33 4.52 19.02 25.74
C THR A 33 5.66 20.03 25.84
N TYR A 34 6.32 20.34 24.72
CA TYR A 34 7.54 21.15 24.70
C TYR A 34 7.35 22.52 24.03
N GLY A 35 6.25 22.71 23.28
CA GLY A 35 6.02 23.93 22.52
C GLY A 35 6.55 23.84 21.09
N GLU A 36 6.08 24.74 20.22
CA GLU A 36 6.41 24.76 18.79
C GLU A 36 7.82 25.29 18.49
N GLU A 37 8.38 26.11 19.38
CA GLU A 37 9.74 26.65 19.24
C GLU A 37 10.81 25.75 19.90
N SER A 38 10.42 24.59 20.43
CA SER A 38 11.34 23.67 21.12
C SER A 38 12.26 22.92 20.15
N ASP A 39 13.45 22.57 20.65
CA ASP A 39 14.41 21.73 19.94
C ASP A 39 13.83 20.33 19.67
N GLU A 40 13.01 19.80 20.58
CA GLU A 40 12.32 18.52 20.41
C GLU A 40 11.33 18.55 19.25
N TYR A 41 10.52 19.61 19.16
CA TYR A 41 9.57 19.74 18.07
C TYR A 41 10.28 19.93 16.73
N SER A 42 11.31 20.78 16.69
CA SER A 42 12.16 20.99 15.52
C SER A 42 12.80 19.67 15.04
N TYR A 43 13.35 18.88 15.96
CA TYR A 43 13.95 17.58 15.66
C TYR A 43 12.93 16.60 15.06
N VAL A 44 11.76 16.44 15.70
CA VAL A 44 10.74 15.49 15.20
C VAL A 44 10.19 15.94 13.85
N LYS A 45 10.03 17.24 13.64
CA LYS A 45 9.62 17.80 12.34
C LYS A 45 10.64 17.50 11.26
N GLN A 46 11.93 17.72 11.54
CA GLN A 46 13.02 17.40 10.62
C GLN A 46 13.07 15.90 10.29
N LEU A 47 12.87 15.03 11.29
CA LEU A 47 12.80 13.59 11.10
C LEU A 47 11.61 13.18 10.23
N ARG A 48 10.43 13.77 10.47
CA ARG A 48 9.23 13.55 9.66
C ARG A 48 9.46 13.96 8.21
N ASP A 49 10.02 15.15 7.98
CA ASP A 49 10.29 15.69 6.65
C ASP A 49 11.27 14.80 5.89
N TRP A 50 12.32 14.31 6.56
CA TRP A 50 13.25 13.34 5.98
C TRP A 50 12.58 12.00 5.67
N CYS A 51 11.76 11.45 6.58
CA CYS A 51 10.99 10.23 6.30
C CYS A 51 10.08 10.40 5.08
N ALA A 52 9.48 11.58 4.89
CA ALA A 52 8.63 11.86 3.74
C ALA A 52 9.45 11.95 2.44
N SER A 53 10.62 12.61 2.48
CA SER A 53 11.46 12.81 1.28
C SER A 53 12.03 11.52 0.72
N VAL A 54 12.34 10.54 1.57
CA VAL A 54 12.84 9.22 1.15
C VAL A 54 11.73 8.18 0.98
N GLY A 55 10.47 8.53 1.23
CA GLY A 55 9.34 7.59 1.15
C GLY A 55 9.41 6.48 2.21
N MET A 56 9.89 6.78 3.41
CA MET A 56 10.17 5.80 4.46
C MET A 56 8.93 4.99 4.86
N LEU A 57 9.04 3.67 4.70
CA LEU A 57 8.08 2.69 5.18
C LEU A 57 8.70 1.95 6.37
N ARG A 58 7.96 1.82 7.48
CA ARG A 58 8.36 0.92 8.56
C ARG A 58 7.63 -0.40 8.43
N SER A 59 8.43 -1.48 8.40
CA SER A 59 8.01 -2.85 8.57
C SER A 59 8.11 -3.23 10.05
N GLU A 60 7.01 -3.68 10.66
CA GLU A 60 6.97 -4.08 12.07
C GLU A 60 6.25 -5.42 12.23
N ILE A 61 6.76 -6.29 13.09
CA ILE A 61 6.12 -7.55 13.45
C ILE A 61 5.87 -7.56 14.96
N LYS A 62 4.61 -7.71 15.35
CA LYS A 62 4.23 -7.85 16.76
C LYS A 62 4.05 -9.33 17.10
N LEU A 63 4.95 -9.85 17.92
CA LEU A 63 4.90 -11.21 18.44
C LEU A 63 4.16 -11.22 19.79
N ARG A 64 3.13 -12.06 19.92
CA ARG A 64 2.40 -12.20 21.20
C ARG A 64 3.21 -13.01 22.21
N SER A 65 2.99 -12.76 23.50
CA SER A 65 3.69 -13.46 24.60
C SER A 65 3.61 -14.98 24.50
N GLU A 66 2.46 -15.52 24.06
CA GLU A 66 2.28 -16.96 23.85
C GLU A 66 3.26 -17.52 22.82
N TYR A 67 3.49 -16.82 21.71
CA TYR A 67 4.48 -17.19 20.70
C TYR A 67 5.89 -17.13 21.28
N LEU A 68 6.23 -16.03 21.96
CA LEU A 68 7.54 -15.84 22.56
C LEU A 68 7.88 -16.94 23.56
N LYS A 69 6.92 -17.39 24.38
CA LYS A 69 7.13 -18.49 25.32
C LYS A 69 7.32 -19.84 24.61
N ARG A 70 6.48 -20.12 23.61
CA ARG A 70 6.53 -21.37 22.85
C ARG A 70 7.86 -21.54 22.10
N GLU A 71 8.37 -20.46 21.53
CA GLU A 71 9.63 -20.46 20.77
C GLU A 71 10.86 -20.10 21.64
N CYS A 72 10.70 -20.03 22.98
CA CYS A 72 11.78 -19.68 23.93
C CYS A 72 12.45 -18.31 23.67
N LEU A 73 11.70 -17.34 23.16
CA LEU A 73 12.13 -15.96 22.84
C LEU A 73 11.74 -14.92 23.89
N SER A 74 11.17 -15.35 25.02
CA SER A 74 10.61 -14.44 26.04
C SER A 74 11.65 -13.81 26.99
N TYR A 75 12.89 -14.28 26.98
CA TYR A 75 13.91 -13.91 27.96
C TYR A 75 15.06 -13.16 27.31
N TRP A 76 15.04 -11.83 27.43
CA TRP A 76 16.04 -10.96 26.81
C TRP A 76 17.48 -11.36 27.17
N GLY A 77 18.34 -11.50 26.15
CA GLY A 77 19.73 -11.94 26.31
C GLY A 77 19.95 -13.44 26.51
N LEU A 78 18.87 -14.24 26.62
CA LEU A 78 18.92 -15.70 26.76
C LEU A 78 18.24 -16.44 25.60
N PHE A 79 17.83 -15.71 24.56
CA PHE A 79 17.21 -16.28 23.36
C PHE A 79 18.13 -16.15 22.16
N ASP A 80 17.93 -17.01 21.16
CA ASP A 80 18.63 -16.93 19.89
C ASP A 80 18.00 -15.85 18.99
N GLU A 81 18.71 -14.73 18.80
CA GLU A 81 18.29 -13.62 17.94
C GLU A 81 18.12 -14.04 16.47
N ALA A 82 18.84 -15.07 16.00
CA ALA A 82 18.71 -15.55 14.64
C ALA A 82 17.28 -16.01 14.31
N ARG A 83 16.54 -16.48 15.32
CA ARG A 83 15.14 -16.88 15.17
C ARG A 83 14.23 -15.70 14.84
N LEU A 84 14.45 -14.53 15.46
CA LEU A 84 13.70 -13.31 15.16
C LEU A 84 14.08 -12.75 13.79
N ALA A 85 15.37 -12.79 13.45
CA ALA A 85 15.85 -12.37 12.13
C ALA A 85 15.19 -13.19 11.01
N ALA A 86 15.10 -14.51 11.16
CA ALA A 86 14.45 -15.38 10.16
C ALA A 86 12.96 -15.05 9.95
N ILE A 87 12.20 -14.78 11.03
CA ILE A 87 10.78 -14.37 10.94
C ILE A 87 10.66 -13.02 10.22
N HIS A 88 11.58 -12.10 10.49
CA HIS A 88 11.60 -10.79 9.86
C HIS A 88 11.95 -10.88 8.37
N ASP A 89 12.95 -11.69 8.00
CA ASP A 89 13.33 -11.90 6.60
C ASP A 89 12.21 -12.51 5.78
N GLU A 90 11.49 -13.51 6.33
CA GLU A 90 10.32 -14.09 5.67
C GLU A 90 9.25 -13.02 5.39
N PHE A 91 9.03 -12.11 6.34
CA PHE A 91 8.09 -11.01 6.17
C PHE A 91 8.52 -10.02 5.10
N LEU A 92 9.81 -9.65 5.04
CA LEU A 92 10.33 -8.74 4.02
C LEU A 92 10.18 -9.34 2.61
N ARG A 93 10.42 -10.65 2.45
CA ARG A 93 10.25 -11.36 1.17
C ARG A 93 8.81 -11.41 0.66
N VAL A 94 7.79 -11.17 1.51
CA VAL A 94 6.41 -11.05 1.04
C VAL A 94 6.27 -9.91 0.03
N GLY A 95 7.04 -8.83 0.18
CA GLY A 95 7.09 -7.72 -0.77
C GLY A 95 7.62 -8.10 -2.14
N GLU A 96 8.50 -9.10 -2.23
CA GLU A 96 9.09 -9.57 -3.50
C GLU A 96 8.08 -10.29 -4.40
N LYS A 97 7.02 -10.88 -3.80
CA LYS A 97 5.95 -11.56 -4.55
C LYS A 97 4.95 -10.59 -5.20
N MET A 98 5.00 -9.31 -4.84
CA MET A 98 4.21 -8.28 -5.50
C MET A 98 5.02 -7.80 -6.71
N THR A 99 4.56 -8.12 -7.93
CA THR A 99 5.14 -7.54 -9.16
C THR A 99 5.20 -6.02 -9.00
N LEU A 100 6.39 -5.44 -9.17
CA LEU A 100 6.78 -4.06 -8.81
C LEU A 100 6.11 -2.96 -9.67
N ASP A 101 4.92 -3.23 -10.20
CA ASP A 101 4.09 -2.28 -10.90
C ASP A 101 2.93 -1.89 -9.97
N ALA A 102 3.07 -0.75 -9.29
CA ALA A 102 1.92 -0.14 -8.64
C ALA A 102 1.11 0.56 -9.73
N TYR A 103 -0.05 0.01 -10.11
CA TYR A 103 -0.95 0.61 -11.08
C TYR A 103 -2.22 1.16 -10.46
N ASP A 104 -2.63 2.34 -10.94
CA ASP A 104 -3.97 2.85 -10.70
C ASP A 104 -4.94 2.16 -11.67
N ILE A 105 -5.99 1.56 -11.13
CA ILE A 105 -7.07 0.95 -11.92
C ILE A 105 -8.11 2.02 -12.19
N GLN A 106 -8.38 2.30 -13.47
CA GLN A 106 -9.54 3.09 -13.86
C GLN A 106 -10.71 2.20 -14.28
N SER A 107 -11.90 2.57 -13.84
CA SER A 107 -13.15 2.04 -14.39
C SER A 107 -13.35 2.47 -15.84
N ILE A 108 -14.20 1.74 -16.58
CA ILE A 108 -14.57 2.08 -17.97
C ILE A 108 -15.11 3.52 -18.07
N SER A 109 -15.93 3.94 -17.12
CA SER A 109 -16.48 5.30 -17.07
C SER A 109 -15.42 6.37 -16.88
N GLU A 110 -14.45 6.15 -16.00
CA GLU A 110 -13.36 7.10 -15.75
C GLU A 110 -12.45 7.22 -16.97
N LYS A 111 -12.15 6.09 -17.63
CA LYS A 111 -11.35 6.05 -18.85
C LYS A 111 -12.01 6.83 -19.99
N LEU A 112 -13.32 6.63 -20.22
CA LEU A 112 -14.10 7.36 -21.23
C LEU A 112 -14.13 8.87 -20.99
N LEU A 113 -14.15 9.29 -19.72
CA LEU A 113 -14.14 10.70 -19.35
C LEU A 113 -12.74 11.31 -19.48
N ALA A 114 -11.70 10.58 -19.04
CA ALA A 114 -10.30 11.00 -19.11
C ALA A 114 -9.84 11.21 -20.57
N GLU A 115 -10.26 10.34 -21.49
CA GLU A 115 -9.96 10.45 -22.92
C GLU A 115 -10.89 11.44 -23.67
N LYS A 116 -11.78 12.13 -22.94
CA LYS A 116 -12.75 13.11 -23.50
C LYS A 116 -13.67 12.51 -24.58
N ILE A 117 -13.91 11.20 -24.53
CA ILE A 117 -14.83 10.49 -25.45
C ILE A 117 -16.29 10.82 -25.09
N CYS A 118 -16.57 10.95 -23.78
CA CYS A 118 -17.86 11.37 -23.25
C CYS A 118 -17.78 12.78 -22.67
N ALA A 119 -18.81 13.60 -22.92
CA ALA A 119 -18.88 14.98 -22.43
C ALA A 119 -19.18 15.11 -20.93
N SER A 120 -19.68 14.05 -20.28
CA SER A 120 -20.01 14.06 -18.86
C SER A 120 -19.90 12.66 -18.24
N MET A 121 -19.72 12.62 -16.92
CA MET A 121 -19.69 11.36 -16.17
C MET A 121 -20.97 10.55 -16.37
N GLN A 122 -22.14 11.22 -16.46
CA GLN A 122 -23.41 10.53 -16.70
C GLN A 122 -23.42 9.79 -18.07
N ALA A 123 -22.91 10.41 -19.12
CA ALA A 123 -22.81 9.80 -20.44
C ALA A 123 -21.77 8.65 -20.45
N ALA A 124 -20.67 8.83 -19.72
CA ALA A 124 -19.64 7.81 -19.54
C ALA A 124 -20.17 6.58 -18.79
N THR A 125 -20.89 6.78 -17.67
CA THR A 125 -21.52 5.69 -16.91
C THR A 125 -22.52 4.93 -17.75
N ARG A 126 -23.38 5.62 -18.52
CA ARG A 126 -24.33 4.95 -19.44
C ARG A 126 -23.60 4.06 -20.45
N THR A 127 -22.51 4.56 -21.04
CA THR A 127 -21.70 3.80 -22.00
C THR A 127 -21.01 2.61 -21.31
N ALA A 128 -20.51 2.78 -20.08
CA ALA A 128 -19.93 1.70 -19.29
C ALA A 128 -20.95 0.60 -18.94
N THR A 129 -22.22 0.94 -18.70
CA THR A 129 -23.29 -0.04 -18.47
C THR A 129 -23.44 -1.01 -19.64
N TYR A 130 -23.34 -0.56 -20.89
CA TYR A 130 -23.38 -1.46 -22.06
C TYR A 130 -22.22 -2.46 -22.04
N ALA A 131 -21.02 -2.03 -21.64
CA ALA A 131 -19.87 -2.91 -21.51
C ALA A 131 -20.06 -3.93 -20.37
N TYR A 132 -20.57 -3.52 -19.21
CA TYR A 132 -20.85 -4.45 -18.10
C TYR A 132 -21.97 -5.44 -18.44
N GLU A 133 -23.02 -5.00 -19.11
CA GLU A 133 -24.09 -5.88 -19.58
C GLU A 133 -23.56 -6.90 -20.60
N TRP A 134 -22.71 -6.46 -21.54
CA TRP A 134 -22.01 -7.34 -22.48
C TRP A 134 -21.14 -8.39 -21.76
N MET A 135 -20.37 -7.99 -20.74
CA MET A 135 -19.56 -8.89 -19.91
C MET A 135 -20.41 -9.93 -19.17
N ASN A 136 -21.63 -9.57 -18.78
CA ASN A 136 -22.61 -10.46 -18.17
C ASN A 136 -23.38 -11.32 -19.19
N GLY A 137 -23.00 -11.29 -20.47
CA GLY A 137 -23.57 -12.13 -21.53
C GLY A 137 -24.80 -11.55 -22.22
N LYS A 138 -25.15 -10.27 -22.01
CA LYS A 138 -26.26 -9.63 -22.71
C LYS A 138 -25.91 -9.43 -24.20
N THR A 139 -26.83 -9.83 -25.07
CA THR A 139 -26.76 -9.55 -26.51
C THR A 139 -27.47 -8.24 -26.84
N PHE A 140 -26.90 -7.46 -27.77
CA PHE A 140 -27.47 -6.18 -28.20
C PHE A 140 -27.99 -6.26 -29.64
N ASP A 141 -29.03 -5.49 -29.92
CA ASP A 141 -29.49 -5.23 -31.28
C ASP A 141 -28.69 -4.08 -31.90
N PHE A 142 -27.75 -4.42 -32.78
CA PHE A 142 -26.85 -3.46 -33.42
C PHE A 142 -27.51 -2.58 -34.49
N ASN A 143 -28.79 -2.79 -34.79
CA ASN A 143 -29.55 -1.88 -35.65
C ASN A 143 -30.03 -0.63 -34.90
N LYS A 144 -30.02 -0.64 -33.57
CA LYS A 144 -30.41 0.52 -32.75
C LYS A 144 -29.29 1.56 -32.74
N SER A 145 -29.61 2.80 -33.08
CA SER A 145 -28.67 3.93 -33.08
C SER A 145 -27.93 4.08 -31.74
N ALA A 146 -28.62 3.98 -30.61
CA ALA A 146 -27.99 4.06 -29.28
C ALA A 146 -26.91 2.98 -29.06
N VAL A 147 -27.15 1.75 -29.53
CA VAL A 147 -26.16 0.66 -29.44
C VAL A 147 -24.94 0.97 -30.31
N GLN A 148 -25.16 1.51 -31.52
CA GLN A 148 -24.09 1.91 -32.43
C GLN A 148 -23.23 3.03 -31.82
N ASP A 149 -23.85 4.05 -31.21
CA ASP A 149 -23.16 5.17 -30.57
C ASP A 149 -22.31 4.70 -29.39
N HIS A 150 -22.88 3.89 -28.49
CA HIS A 150 -22.14 3.38 -27.33
C HIS A 150 -21.03 2.43 -27.75
N ARG A 151 -21.27 1.56 -28.74
CA ARG A 151 -20.21 0.72 -29.32
C ARG A 151 -19.08 1.55 -29.91
N ALA A 152 -19.38 2.62 -30.64
CA ALA A 152 -18.35 3.49 -31.23
C ALA A 152 -17.46 4.15 -30.16
N ARG A 153 -18.05 4.55 -29.02
CA ARG A 153 -17.30 5.07 -27.86
C ARG A 153 -16.45 4.00 -27.18
N LEU A 154 -17.01 2.80 -26.98
CA LEU A 154 -16.30 1.67 -26.37
C LEU A 154 -15.12 1.18 -27.22
N ARG A 155 -15.24 1.21 -28.55
CA ARG A 155 -14.14 0.83 -29.46
C ARG A 155 -12.93 1.74 -29.34
N GLN A 156 -13.11 3.01 -28.98
CA GLN A 156 -11.99 3.95 -28.77
C GLN A 156 -11.12 3.54 -27.58
N ILE A 157 -11.69 2.86 -26.58
CA ILE A 157 -10.98 2.31 -25.43
C ILE A 157 -10.70 0.80 -25.57
N GLY A 158 -10.76 0.25 -26.79
CA GLY A 158 -10.41 -1.14 -27.07
C GLY A 158 -11.46 -2.20 -26.72
N ILE A 159 -12.71 -1.81 -26.43
CA ILE A 159 -13.81 -2.73 -26.14
C ILE A 159 -14.75 -2.81 -27.34
N ASP A 160 -14.94 -4.00 -27.91
CA ASP A 160 -15.97 -4.23 -28.95
C ASP A 160 -17.04 -5.21 -28.47
N ILE A 161 -18.18 -4.65 -28.03
CA ILE A 161 -19.34 -5.39 -27.55
C ILE A 161 -20.05 -6.24 -28.63
N LYS A 162 -19.62 -6.16 -29.90
CA LYS A 162 -20.09 -7.04 -30.97
C LYS A 162 -19.42 -8.42 -30.94
N LEU A 163 -18.20 -8.50 -30.39
CA LEU A 163 -17.49 -9.76 -30.26
C LEU A 163 -18.02 -10.54 -29.04
N PRO A 164 -17.94 -11.87 -29.03
CA PRO A 164 -18.24 -12.64 -27.82
C PRO A 164 -17.28 -12.22 -26.70
N TYR A 165 -17.80 -12.10 -25.48
CA TYR A 165 -16.96 -11.80 -24.33
C TYR A 165 -16.07 -13.00 -24.01
N ASP A 166 -14.76 -12.78 -23.97
CA ASP A 166 -13.77 -13.78 -23.62
C ASP A 166 -13.49 -13.72 -22.12
N THR A 167 -14.05 -14.66 -21.37
CA THR A 167 -13.91 -14.75 -19.91
C THR A 167 -12.50 -15.17 -19.47
N THR A 168 -11.64 -15.62 -20.39
CA THR A 168 -10.26 -16.03 -20.08
C THR A 168 -9.30 -14.84 -20.04
N LYS A 169 -9.64 -13.74 -20.74
CA LYS A 169 -8.93 -12.47 -20.60
C LYS A 169 -9.44 -11.82 -19.33
N SER A 170 -8.53 -11.58 -18.36
CA SER A 170 -8.84 -10.78 -17.18
C SER A 170 -9.57 -9.52 -17.63
N GLY A 171 -10.70 -9.21 -16.97
CA GLY A 171 -11.67 -8.22 -17.43
C GLY A 171 -11.05 -6.87 -17.80
N VAL A 172 -11.83 -6.00 -18.45
CA VAL A 172 -11.35 -4.70 -18.91
C VAL A 172 -10.85 -3.86 -17.75
N VAL A 173 -9.54 -3.92 -17.51
CA VAL A 173 -8.80 -3.15 -16.52
C VAL A 173 -7.91 -2.20 -17.29
N PHE A 174 -8.13 -0.90 -17.11
CA PHE A 174 -7.27 0.12 -17.68
C PHE A 174 -6.19 0.47 -16.68
N ILE A 175 -4.96 0.06 -17.00
CA ILE A 175 -3.76 0.47 -16.29
C ILE A 175 -3.37 1.85 -16.81
N THR A 176 -3.44 2.88 -15.96
CA THR A 176 -3.13 4.26 -16.38
C THR A 176 -1.75 4.74 -16.03
N ASN A 177 -1.22 4.29 -14.92
CA ASN A 177 0.07 4.71 -14.42
C ASN A 177 0.81 3.49 -13.91
N CYS A 178 1.82 3.03 -14.64
CA CYS A 178 2.80 2.11 -14.09
C CYS A 178 3.93 2.96 -13.52
N ARG A 179 4.05 2.96 -12.20
CA ARG A 179 5.25 3.48 -11.53
C ARG A 179 6.09 2.30 -11.08
N GLU A 180 7.37 2.35 -11.46
CA GLU A 180 8.37 1.46 -10.91
C GLU A 180 8.64 1.88 -9.47
N VAL A 181 8.40 0.96 -8.54
CA VAL A 181 8.69 1.19 -7.12
C VAL A 181 10.01 0.53 -6.79
N ASN A 182 11.06 1.35 -6.62
CA ASN A 182 12.36 0.87 -6.16
C ASN A 182 12.36 0.79 -4.62
N VAL A 183 12.30 -0.43 -4.09
CA VAL A 183 12.44 -0.68 -2.65
C VAL A 183 13.93 -0.83 -2.33
N SER A 184 14.44 0.01 -1.43
CA SER A 184 15.80 -0.10 -0.91
C SER A 184 15.77 -0.27 0.60
N HIS A 185 16.51 -1.26 1.10
CA HIS A 185 16.73 -1.47 2.53
C HIS A 185 17.96 -0.70 3.06
N ASP A 186 18.81 -0.17 2.17
CA ASP A 186 20.07 0.49 2.48
C ASP A 186 19.95 2.03 2.53
N VAL A 187 18.97 2.52 3.29
CA VAL A 187 18.79 3.97 3.46
C VAL A 187 19.82 4.53 4.45
N GLN A 188 20.64 5.49 3.99
CA GLN A 188 21.61 6.17 4.84
C GLN A 188 20.90 6.97 5.95
N ILE A 189 21.27 6.70 7.20
CA ILE A 189 20.74 7.41 8.37
C ILE A 189 21.26 8.86 8.31
N PRO A 190 20.39 9.87 8.48
CA PRO A 190 20.82 11.25 8.38
C PRO A 190 21.65 11.64 9.60
N SER A 191 22.64 12.51 9.40
CA SER A 191 23.61 12.91 10.44
C SER A 191 23.00 13.54 11.69
N PHE A 192 21.81 14.15 11.56
CA PHE A 192 21.08 14.75 12.67
C PHE A 192 20.30 13.73 13.51
N TYR A 193 20.21 12.47 13.07
CA TYR A 193 19.44 11.44 13.77
C TYR A 193 20.02 11.16 15.16
N ARG A 194 19.19 11.25 16.19
CA ARG A 194 19.57 10.97 17.57
C ARG A 194 19.31 9.50 17.89
N HIS A 195 20.36 8.71 18.06
CA HIS A 195 20.25 7.33 18.51
C HIS A 195 19.71 7.26 19.94
N ALA A 196 18.88 6.25 20.22
CA ALA A 196 18.43 5.99 21.57
C ALA A 196 19.64 5.66 22.47
N VAL A 197 19.87 6.47 23.48
CA VAL A 197 20.87 6.18 24.51
C VAL A 197 20.20 5.22 25.49
N VAL A 198 20.48 3.92 25.36
CA VAL A 198 19.99 2.92 26.31
C VAL A 198 20.95 2.88 27.49
N PRO A 199 20.55 3.29 28.70
CA PRO A 199 21.37 3.10 29.88
C PRO A 199 21.63 1.60 30.02
N ARG A 200 22.87 1.14 30.29
CA ARG A 200 23.14 -0.28 30.54
C ARG A 200 22.58 -0.67 31.92
N HIS A 201 21.30 -0.99 31.99
CA HIS A 201 20.66 -1.59 33.18
C HIS A 201 20.54 -3.12 33.08
N LEU A 202 21.00 -3.71 31.97
CA LEU A 202 21.06 -5.16 31.79
C LEU A 202 22.40 -5.67 32.33
N GLN A 203 22.33 -6.59 33.29
CA GLN A 203 23.49 -7.31 33.84
C GLN A 203 23.52 -8.72 33.25
N LEU A 204 24.72 -9.24 32.97
CA LEU A 204 24.92 -10.62 32.54
C LEU A 204 24.44 -11.55 33.67
N VAL A 205 23.45 -12.41 33.42
CA VAL A 205 22.89 -13.30 34.47
C VAL A 205 23.47 -14.72 34.40
N ALA A 206 24.28 -15.05 33.38
CA ALA A 206 25.04 -16.30 33.31
C ALA A 206 26.22 -16.17 32.33
N ALA A 207 27.31 -16.87 32.65
CA ALA A 207 28.55 -17.03 31.86
C ALA A 207 28.68 -18.47 31.36
#